data_AF-A0A6A0A128-F1
#
_entry.id   AF-A0A6A0A128-F1
#
_cell.length_a   1.000
_cell.length_b   1.000
_cell.length_c   1.000
_cell.angle_alpha   90.00
_cell.angle_beta   90.00
_cell.angle_gamma   90.00
#
_symmetry.space_group_name_H-M   'P 1'
#
loop_
_entity.id
_entity.type
_entity.pdbx_description
1 polymer ?
#
loop_
_entity_poly.entity_id
_entity_poly.type
_entity_poly.pdbx_seq_one_letter_code
_entity_poly.pdbx_strand_id
1 'polypeptide(L)'
;MVALSPAFCKYLLPKLQEFFPDKFAGVTAEQLYAAINKVMDPSYIRVESDEVTYPMHVIIRYEIEKGLLEGSIKVEDVPKEWNSRMEQYLGCTPPSDAQGCLQIYNKAASEIPDLDDLIAAGNFKPLKEWLNEKVHKLGSLHSSGDELMVAVTGDRLQPSVLLQMLEKKYSALYKLHDVKLQIHQRDHHKVEEHKATSAPQFERHPAHGHTVKEPPKKEGAGGKGTWGTWKDDPRE
;
A
#
# COMPACT_ATOMS: atom_id res chain seq x y z
N MET A 1 -11.76 9.36 -6.99
CA MET A 1 -12.91 9.12 -7.91
C MET A 1 -14.09 10.09 -7.74
N VAL A 2 -14.91 10.05 -6.69
CA VAL A 2 -16.11 10.92 -6.58
C VAL A 2 -15.77 12.35 -6.18
N ALA A 3 -15.12 12.54 -5.02
CA ALA A 3 -14.78 13.88 -4.50
C ALA A 3 -13.84 14.67 -5.41
N LEU A 4 -13.06 13.97 -6.23
CA LEU A 4 -12.10 14.54 -7.18
C LEU A 4 -12.67 14.65 -8.61
N SER A 5 -13.98 14.50 -8.78
CA SER A 5 -14.64 14.56 -10.09
C SER A 5 -15.09 15.99 -10.46
N PRO A 6 -15.22 16.31 -11.76
CA PRO A 6 -15.81 17.58 -12.18
C PRO A 6 -17.23 17.78 -11.66
N ALA A 7 -18.03 16.71 -11.60
CA ALA A 7 -19.41 16.75 -11.12
C ALA A 7 -19.47 17.16 -9.64
N PHE A 8 -18.58 16.61 -8.82
CA PHE A 8 -18.51 16.96 -7.41
C PHE A 8 -18.02 18.39 -7.20
N CYS A 9 -17.07 18.88 -8.01
CA CYS A 9 -16.62 20.28 -7.93
C CYS A 9 -17.75 21.27 -8.20
N LYS A 10 -18.62 20.98 -9.18
CA LYS A 10 -19.82 21.79 -9.47
C LYS A 10 -20.81 21.81 -8.31
N TYR A 11 -20.96 20.67 -7.63
CA TYR A 11 -21.80 20.57 -6.43
C TYR A 11 -21.19 21.30 -5.22
N LEU A 12 -19.88 21.19 -5.04
CA LEU A 12 -19.17 21.68 -3.85
C LEU A 12 -18.94 23.20 -3.90
N LEU A 13 -18.63 23.76 -5.06
CA LEU A 13 -18.22 25.16 -5.20
C LEU A 13 -19.22 26.17 -4.60
N PRO A 14 -20.55 26.07 -4.82
CA PRO A 14 -21.50 26.99 -4.20
C PRO A 14 -21.45 26.97 -2.67
N LYS A 15 -21.22 25.81 -2.06
CA LYS A 15 -21.08 25.68 -0.61
C LYS A 15 -19.79 26.32 -0.12
N LEU A 16 -18.68 26.15 -0.85
CA LEU A 16 -17.42 26.81 -0.50
C LEU A 16 -17.52 28.34 -0.60
N GLN A 17 -18.27 28.85 -1.57
CA GLN A 17 -18.53 30.28 -1.72
C GLN A 17 -19.43 30.83 -0.60
N GLU A 18 -20.35 30.03 -0.08
CA GLU A 18 -21.18 30.37 1.08
C GLU A 18 -20.34 30.49 2.37
N PHE A 19 -19.49 29.50 2.66
CA PHE A 19 -18.72 29.47 3.90
C PHE A 19 -17.42 30.28 3.84
N PHE A 20 -16.82 30.47 2.66
CA PHE A 20 -15.53 31.12 2.46
C PHE A 20 -15.57 32.11 1.28
N PRO A 21 -16.47 33.12 1.31
CA PRO A 21 -16.72 34.01 0.18
C PRO A 21 -15.45 34.73 -0.31
N ASP A 22 -14.60 35.22 0.61
CA ASP A 22 -13.37 35.95 0.26
C ASP A 22 -12.33 35.05 -0.44
N LYS A 23 -12.35 33.74 -0.19
CA LYS A 23 -11.36 32.80 -0.73
C LYS A 23 -11.80 32.19 -2.06
N PHE A 24 -13.11 32.10 -2.32
CA PHE A 24 -13.67 31.48 -3.53
C PHE A 24 -14.41 32.46 -4.44
N ALA A 25 -14.32 33.77 -4.16
CA ALA A 25 -14.82 34.81 -5.05
C ALA A 25 -14.20 34.67 -6.45
N GLY A 26 -15.04 34.54 -7.48
CA GLY A 26 -14.61 34.44 -8.88
C GLY A 26 -13.98 33.09 -9.28
N VAL A 27 -13.86 32.12 -8.36
CA VAL A 27 -13.37 30.78 -8.68
C VAL A 27 -14.43 30.01 -9.46
N THR A 28 -14.03 29.37 -10.57
CA THR A 28 -14.92 28.49 -11.35
C THR A 28 -14.80 27.02 -10.92
N ALA A 29 -15.79 26.20 -11.28
CA ALA A 29 -15.77 24.78 -10.96
C ALA A 29 -14.62 24.04 -11.68
N GLU A 30 -14.24 24.51 -12.86
CA GLU A 30 -13.12 24.01 -13.65
C GLU A 30 -11.79 24.35 -12.98
N GLN A 31 -11.65 25.56 -12.43
CA GLN A 31 -10.46 25.96 -11.67
C GLN A 31 -10.34 25.17 -10.35
N LEU A 32 -11.45 24.98 -9.64
CA LEU A 32 -11.49 24.12 -8.45
C LEU A 32 -11.09 22.68 -8.81
N TYR A 33 -11.66 22.13 -9.87
CA TYR A 33 -11.35 20.78 -10.35
C TYR A 33 -9.87 20.62 -10.71
N ALA A 34 -9.27 21.61 -11.40
CA ALA A 34 -7.85 21.59 -11.70
C ALA A 34 -6.98 21.69 -10.44
N ALA A 35 -7.36 22.55 -9.49
CA ALA A 35 -6.59 22.77 -8.26
C ALA A 35 -6.53 21.52 -7.37
N ILE A 36 -7.66 20.83 -7.15
CA ILE A 36 -7.71 19.64 -6.29
C ILE A 36 -7.07 18.40 -6.94
N ASN A 37 -6.86 18.42 -8.26
CA ASN A 37 -6.25 17.34 -9.03
C ASN A 37 -4.85 17.71 -9.53
N LYS A 38 -4.20 18.68 -8.88
CA LYS A 38 -2.82 19.00 -9.19
C LYS A 38 -1.94 17.81 -8.84
N VAL A 39 -1.24 17.25 -9.84
CA VAL A 39 -0.08 16.37 -9.63
C VAL A 39 0.95 17.19 -8.88
N MET A 40 1.31 16.72 -7.70
CA MET A 40 2.25 17.44 -6.84
C MET A 40 3.68 17.18 -7.33
N ASP A 41 4.59 18.08 -6.95
CA ASP A 41 6.01 17.76 -7.10
C ASP A 41 6.32 16.46 -6.34
N PRO A 42 7.23 15.61 -6.84
CA PRO A 42 7.52 14.35 -6.19
C PRO A 42 7.86 14.54 -4.71
N SER A 43 7.06 13.89 -3.86
CA SER A 43 7.21 13.90 -2.41
C SER A 43 7.73 12.56 -1.94
N TYR A 44 8.37 12.53 -0.78
CA TYR A 44 8.73 11.30 -0.09
C TYR A 44 7.60 10.79 0.83
N ILE A 45 6.58 11.61 1.11
CA ILE A 45 5.47 11.26 2.00
C ILE A 45 4.31 10.66 1.22
N ARG A 46 4.13 9.34 1.36
CA ARG A 46 3.08 8.59 0.64
C ARG A 46 1.68 9.13 0.88
N VAL A 47 1.33 9.52 2.11
CA VAL A 47 -0.05 9.94 2.46
C VAL A 47 -0.42 11.33 1.92
N GLU A 48 0.58 12.09 1.46
CA GLU A 48 0.41 13.43 0.88
C GLU A 48 0.53 13.41 -0.66
N SER A 49 0.78 12.24 -1.25
CA SER A 49 0.94 12.08 -2.69
C SER A 49 -0.39 12.16 -3.45
N ASP A 50 -0.33 12.59 -4.71
CA ASP A 50 -1.48 12.68 -5.59
C ASP A 50 -1.89 11.33 -6.19
N GLU A 51 -3.03 11.28 -6.91
CA GLU A 51 -3.57 10.04 -7.47
C GLU A 51 -2.63 9.35 -8.48
N VAL A 52 -1.65 10.05 -9.07
CA VAL A 52 -0.70 9.51 -10.05
C VAL A 52 0.57 8.98 -9.39
N THR A 53 1.09 9.69 -8.38
CA THR A 53 2.35 9.34 -7.70
C THR A 53 2.16 8.35 -6.55
N TYR A 54 0.97 8.29 -5.93
CA TYR A 54 0.67 7.38 -4.82
C TYR A 54 1.01 5.90 -5.10
N PRO A 55 0.62 5.30 -6.25
CA PRO A 55 0.94 3.90 -6.52
C PRO A 55 2.44 3.60 -6.55
N MET A 56 3.28 4.55 -6.96
CA MET A 56 4.75 4.36 -6.99
C MET A 56 5.31 4.11 -5.59
N HIS A 57 4.83 4.84 -4.59
CA HIS A 57 5.22 4.61 -3.19
C HIS A 57 4.87 3.21 -2.68
N VAL A 58 3.76 2.62 -3.17
CA VAL A 58 3.36 1.26 -2.84
C VAL A 58 4.27 0.25 -3.51
N ILE A 59 4.57 0.45 -4.80
CA ILE A 59 5.47 -0.44 -5.56
C ILE A 59 6.86 -0.46 -4.93
N ILE A 60 7.42 0.69 -4.55
CA ILE A 60 8.73 0.77 -3.89
C ILE A 60 8.78 -0.10 -2.63
N ARG A 61 7.75 -0.01 -1.77
CA ARG A 61 7.67 -0.82 -0.54
C ARG A 61 7.55 -2.30 -0.84
N TYR A 62 6.64 -2.66 -1.76
CA TYR A 62 6.43 -4.05 -2.17
C TYR A 62 7.71 -4.68 -2.74
N GLU A 63 8.46 -3.97 -3.59
CA GLU A 63 9.71 -4.47 -4.15
C GLU A 63 10.78 -4.69 -3.08
N ILE A 64 10.88 -3.78 -2.11
CA ILE A 64 11.83 -3.92 -0.99
C ILE A 64 11.42 -5.10 -0.10
N GLU A 65 10.14 -5.20 0.26
CA GLU A 65 9.59 -6.30 1.06
C GLU A 65 9.81 -7.65 0.36
N LYS A 66 9.52 -7.73 -0.93
CA LYS A 66 9.79 -8.91 -1.75
C LYS A 66 11.28 -9.27 -1.73
N GLY A 67 12.15 -8.28 -1.94
CA GLY A 67 13.60 -8.50 -1.93
C GLY A 67 14.13 -9.00 -0.59
N LEU A 68 13.59 -8.50 0.53
CA LEU A 68 13.89 -8.97 1.88
C LEU A 68 13.44 -10.42 2.09
N LEU A 69 12.22 -10.77 1.67
CA LEU A 69 11.66 -12.12 1.82
C LEU A 69 12.39 -13.16 0.97
N GLU A 70 12.82 -12.79 -0.24
CA GLU A 70 13.58 -13.66 -1.15
C GLU A 70 15.08 -13.68 -0.84
N GLY A 71 15.55 -12.85 0.11
CA GLY A 71 16.95 -12.75 0.51
C GLY A 71 17.86 -12.01 -0.48
N SER A 72 17.30 -11.33 -1.48
CA SER A 72 18.05 -10.53 -2.47
C SER A 72 18.41 -9.13 -1.96
N ILE A 73 17.73 -8.64 -0.92
CA ILE A 73 18.05 -7.40 -0.20
C ILE A 73 18.37 -7.77 1.25
N LYS A 74 19.48 -7.26 1.78
CA LYS A 74 19.80 -7.36 3.20
C LYS A 74 19.14 -6.22 3.97
N VAL A 75 18.82 -6.46 5.25
CA VAL A 75 18.19 -5.45 6.12
C VAL A 75 19.02 -4.17 6.21
N GLU A 76 20.35 -4.29 6.29
CA GLU A 76 21.29 -3.16 6.33
C GLU A 76 21.30 -2.30 5.05
N ASP A 77 20.90 -2.87 3.92
CA ASP A 77 20.86 -2.18 2.62
C ASP A 77 19.52 -1.44 2.38
N VAL A 78 18.50 -1.65 3.22
CA VAL A 78 17.16 -1.06 3.05
C VAL A 78 17.18 0.46 2.87
N PRO A 79 17.93 1.26 3.65
CA PRO A 79 18.01 2.71 3.44
C PRO A 79 18.50 3.09 2.05
N LYS A 80 19.54 2.39 1.56
CA LYS A 80 20.12 2.61 0.24
C LYS A 80 19.16 2.19 -0.87
N GLU A 81 18.57 1.00 -0.76
CA GLU A 81 17.62 0.46 -1.74
C GLU A 81 16.34 1.31 -1.83
N TRP A 82 15.93 1.90 -0.70
CA TRP A 82 14.85 2.87 -0.64
C TRP A 82 15.18 4.15 -1.39
N ASN A 83 16.31 4.79 -1.07
CA ASN A 83 16.73 6.04 -1.70
C ASN A 83 16.91 5.87 -3.21
N SER A 84 17.52 4.76 -3.64
CA SER A 84 17.70 4.46 -5.06
C SER A 84 16.37 4.35 -5.81
N ARG A 85 15.37 3.67 -5.24
CA ARG A 85 14.05 3.49 -5.88
C ARG A 85 13.20 4.75 -5.83
N MET A 86 13.27 5.51 -4.75
CA MET A 86 12.64 6.83 -4.65
C MET A 86 13.17 7.76 -5.75
N GLU A 87 14.49 7.79 -5.96
CA GLU A 87 15.09 8.56 -7.05
C GLU A 87 14.65 8.02 -8.42
N GLN A 88 14.71 6.71 -8.62
CA GLN A 88 14.37 6.10 -9.91
C GLN A 88 12.89 6.29 -10.30
N TYR A 89 11.96 6.16 -9.36
CA TYR A 89 10.52 6.12 -9.66
C TYR A 89 9.86 7.49 -9.48
N LEU A 90 10.38 8.31 -8.55
CA LEU A 90 9.80 9.59 -8.20
C LEU A 90 10.77 10.76 -8.43
N GLY A 91 12.06 10.55 -8.70
CA GLY A 91 13.02 11.64 -8.92
C GLY A 91 13.29 12.47 -7.67
N CYS A 92 13.10 11.89 -6.49
CA CYS A 92 13.42 12.54 -5.22
C CYS A 92 13.98 11.53 -4.21
N THR A 93 14.72 12.03 -3.23
CA THR A 93 15.23 11.24 -2.11
C THR A 93 14.79 11.84 -0.77
N PRO A 94 14.38 11.02 0.21
CA PRO A 94 14.11 11.50 1.56
C PRO A 94 15.38 12.11 2.18
N PRO A 95 15.28 13.20 2.95
CA PRO A 95 16.42 13.82 3.61
C PRO A 95 16.96 13.01 4.81
N SER A 96 16.23 11.99 5.26
CA SER A 96 16.61 11.08 6.35
C SER A 96 15.82 9.77 6.27
N ASP A 97 16.34 8.69 6.85
CA ASP A 97 15.65 7.38 6.94
C ASP A 97 14.32 7.48 7.67
N ALA A 98 14.30 8.34 8.69
CA ALA A 98 13.13 8.81 9.42
C ALA A 98 11.97 9.26 8.51
N GLN A 99 12.30 10.03 7.46
CA GLN A 99 11.36 10.51 6.45
C GLN A 99 11.29 9.58 5.23
N GLY A 100 12.04 8.48 5.22
CA GLY A 100 12.11 7.47 4.17
C GLY A 100 11.55 6.12 4.63
N CYS A 101 12.42 5.12 4.76
CA CYS A 101 12.02 3.74 5.08
C CYS A 101 11.42 3.58 6.50
N LEU A 102 11.68 4.51 7.43
CA LEU A 102 11.23 4.43 8.82
C LEU A 102 9.95 5.24 9.11
N GLN A 103 9.22 5.75 8.10
CA GLN A 103 8.05 6.62 8.31
C GLN A 103 7.01 6.11 9.33
N ILE A 104 6.66 4.81 9.29
CA ILE A 104 5.69 4.21 10.22
C ILE A 104 6.30 4.06 11.61
N TYR A 105 7.57 3.61 11.69
CA TYR A 105 8.29 3.49 12.95
C TYR A 105 8.42 4.84 13.64
N ASN A 106 8.84 5.87 12.92
CA ASN A 106 8.95 7.23 13.43
C ASN A 106 7.63 7.75 13.97
N LYS A 107 6.53 7.48 13.26
CA LYS A 107 5.21 7.90 13.72
C LYS A 107 4.82 7.17 15.00
N ALA A 108 5.06 5.86 15.08
CA ALA A 108 4.85 5.07 16.29
C ALA A 108 5.74 5.56 17.45
N ALA A 109 7.02 5.81 17.22
CA ALA A 109 7.97 6.31 18.21
C ALA A 109 7.59 7.70 18.75
N SER A 110 6.97 8.54 17.92
CA SER A 110 6.46 9.85 18.35
C SER A 110 5.19 9.78 19.20
N GLU A 111 4.43 8.68 19.12
CA GLU A 111 3.12 8.52 19.79
C GLU A 111 3.14 7.50 20.94
N ILE A 112 4.17 6.65 21.00
CA ILE A 112 4.39 5.65 22.05
C ILE A 112 5.58 6.14 22.89
N PRO A 113 5.36 6.66 24.11
CA PRO A 113 6.43 7.01 25.03
C PRO A 113 7.35 5.81 25.29
N ASP A 114 8.65 6.07 25.34
CA ASP A 114 9.68 5.08 25.68
C ASP A 114 9.65 3.81 24.79
N LEU A 115 9.24 3.95 23.51
CA LEU A 115 9.11 2.82 22.58
C LEU A 115 10.39 1.98 22.47
N ASP A 116 11.55 2.63 22.41
CA ASP A 116 12.85 1.94 22.30
C ASP A 116 13.14 1.10 23.56
N ASP A 117 12.86 1.62 24.75
CA ASP A 117 13.03 0.90 26.03
C ASP A 117 12.05 -0.26 26.15
N LEU A 118 10.81 -0.07 25.67
CA LEU A 118 9.79 -1.13 25.62
C LEU A 118 10.21 -2.26 24.67
N ILE A 119 10.76 -1.94 23.50
CA ILE A 119 11.31 -2.90 22.55
C ILE A 119 12.51 -3.63 23.16
N ALA A 120 13.44 -2.92 23.79
CA ALA A 120 14.60 -3.50 24.46
C ALA A 120 14.21 -4.45 25.59
N ALA A 121 13.10 -4.17 26.30
CA ALA A 121 12.52 -5.03 27.32
C ALA A 121 11.68 -6.21 26.74
N GLY A 122 11.58 -6.35 25.42
CA GLY A 122 10.77 -7.38 24.74
C GLY A 122 9.26 -7.13 24.81
N ASN A 123 8.83 -5.94 25.22
CA ASN A 123 7.42 -5.56 25.33
C ASN A 123 6.91 -4.92 24.04
N PHE A 124 6.57 -5.76 23.05
CA PHE A 124 6.03 -5.32 21.75
C PHE A 124 4.52 -4.99 21.77
N LYS A 125 3.84 -5.18 22.90
CA LYS A 125 2.38 -5.04 23.00
C LYS A 125 1.91 -3.62 22.62
N PRO A 126 2.51 -2.52 23.12
CA PRO A 126 2.09 -1.16 22.75
C PRO A 126 2.23 -0.89 21.25
N LEU A 127 3.32 -1.34 20.64
CA LEU A 127 3.54 -1.21 19.19
C LEU A 127 2.50 -2.00 18.39
N LYS A 128 2.22 -3.24 18.78
CA LYS A 128 1.21 -4.08 18.12
C LYS A 128 -0.20 -3.47 18.23
N GLU A 129 -0.57 -2.95 19.40
CA GLU A 129 -1.87 -2.30 19.61
C GLU A 129 -2.00 -1.04 18.75
N TRP A 130 -0.95 -0.22 18.70
CA TRP A 130 -0.88 0.95 17.83
C TRP A 130 -1.02 0.57 16.35
N LEU A 131 -0.27 -0.44 15.87
CA LEU A 131 -0.37 -0.92 14.49
C LEU A 131 -1.76 -1.47 14.17
N ASN A 132 -2.39 -2.20 15.10
CA ASN A 132 -3.74 -2.72 14.89
C ASN A 132 -4.78 -1.60 14.76
N GLU A 133 -4.66 -0.55 15.58
CA GLU A 133 -5.59 0.58 15.56
C GLU A 133 -5.36 1.49 14.36
N LYS A 134 -4.11 1.88 14.11
CA LYS A 134 -3.74 2.91 13.14
C LYS A 134 -3.48 2.38 11.73
N VAL A 135 -3.20 1.08 11.58
CA VAL A 135 -2.81 0.48 10.29
C VAL A 135 -3.71 -0.70 9.92
N HIS A 136 -3.73 -1.78 10.70
CA HIS A 136 -4.36 -3.04 10.27
C HIS A 136 -5.90 -2.96 10.19
N LYS A 137 -6.56 -2.22 11.08
CA LYS A 137 -8.03 -2.01 11.03
C LYS A 137 -8.51 -1.39 9.72
N LEU A 138 -7.65 -0.66 9.00
CA LEU A 138 -8.01 0.05 7.77
C LEU A 138 -7.84 -0.83 6.52
N GLY A 139 -7.16 -1.98 6.62
CA GLY A 139 -6.70 -2.76 5.46
C GLY A 139 -7.48 -4.03 5.10
N SER A 140 -8.45 -4.49 5.91
CA SER A 140 -9.06 -5.82 5.73
C SER A 140 -10.59 -5.78 5.66
N LEU A 141 -11.13 -5.92 4.44
CA LEU A 141 -12.57 -6.14 4.21
C LEU A 141 -12.90 -7.44 3.44
N HIS A 142 -11.95 -8.09 2.74
CA HIS A 142 -12.22 -9.32 1.94
C HIS A 142 -11.03 -10.30 1.87
N SER A 143 -11.32 -11.59 1.57
CA SER A 143 -10.37 -12.72 1.49
C SER A 143 -9.36 -12.62 0.33
N SER A 144 -9.76 -12.00 -0.78
CA SER A 144 -8.84 -11.52 -1.81
C SER A 144 -9.49 -10.40 -2.63
N GLY A 145 -8.67 -9.51 -3.21
CA GLY A 145 -9.17 -8.46 -4.11
C GLY A 145 -9.87 -9.02 -5.35
N ASP A 146 -9.40 -10.15 -5.88
CA ASP A 146 -9.98 -10.77 -7.08
C ASP A 146 -11.38 -11.37 -6.84
N GLU A 147 -11.59 -12.07 -5.72
CA GLU A 147 -12.91 -12.62 -5.39
C GLU A 147 -13.94 -11.52 -5.19
N LEU A 148 -13.53 -10.42 -4.54
CA LEU A 148 -14.36 -9.24 -4.38
C LEU A 148 -14.71 -8.63 -5.73
N MET A 149 -13.72 -8.43 -6.61
CA MET A 149 -13.94 -7.84 -7.92
C MET A 149 -14.86 -8.71 -8.79
N VAL A 150 -14.65 -10.03 -8.83
CA VAL A 150 -15.54 -10.93 -9.58
C VAL A 150 -16.97 -10.86 -9.03
N ALA A 151 -17.15 -10.83 -7.71
CA ALA A 151 -18.47 -10.74 -7.09
C ALA A 151 -19.20 -9.41 -7.39
N VAL A 152 -18.46 -8.31 -7.55
CA VAL A 152 -19.03 -6.96 -7.72
C VAL A 152 -19.14 -6.54 -9.18
N THR A 153 -18.13 -6.84 -10.00
CA THR A 153 -18.01 -6.35 -11.38
C THR A 153 -18.14 -7.47 -12.43
N GLY A 154 -18.14 -8.74 -12.00
CA GLY A 154 -18.15 -9.90 -12.91
C GLY A 154 -16.78 -10.23 -13.52
N ASP A 155 -15.75 -9.45 -13.20
CA ASP A 155 -14.39 -9.55 -13.76
C ASP A 155 -13.34 -9.49 -12.66
N ARG A 156 -12.14 -9.99 -12.95
CA ARG A 156 -10.99 -9.93 -12.02
C ARG A 156 -10.42 -8.52 -11.92
N LEU A 157 -9.59 -8.27 -10.91
CA LEU A 157 -8.91 -6.98 -10.77
C LEU A 157 -7.97 -6.75 -11.96
N GLN A 158 -8.23 -5.69 -12.74
CA GLN A 158 -7.41 -5.31 -13.89
C GLN A 158 -6.79 -3.92 -13.68
N PRO A 159 -5.45 -3.79 -13.60
CA PRO A 159 -4.79 -2.50 -13.47
C PRO A 159 -5.05 -1.54 -14.64
N SER A 160 -5.30 -2.09 -15.83
CA SER A 160 -5.57 -1.32 -17.05
C SER A 160 -6.76 -0.37 -16.91
N VAL A 161 -7.78 -0.74 -16.14
CA VAL A 161 -8.97 0.10 -15.90
C VAL A 161 -8.60 1.38 -15.17
N LEU A 162 -7.75 1.29 -14.14
CA LEU A 162 -7.25 2.44 -13.41
C LEU A 162 -6.36 3.32 -14.31
N LEU A 163 -5.46 2.70 -15.08
CA LEU A 163 -4.56 3.41 -15.97
C LEU A 163 -5.32 4.21 -17.03
N GLN A 164 -6.31 3.60 -17.69
CA GLN A 164 -7.16 4.29 -18.67
C GLN A 164 -7.91 5.47 -18.06
N MET A 165 -8.42 5.31 -16.83
CA MET A 165 -9.11 6.39 -16.12
C MET A 165 -8.15 7.56 -15.82
N LEU A 166 -6.97 7.27 -15.29
CA LEU A 166 -5.95 8.29 -14.97
C LEU A 166 -5.46 8.97 -16.25
N GLU A 167 -5.15 8.21 -17.30
CA GLU A 167 -4.71 8.74 -18.59
C GLU A 167 -5.76 9.69 -19.18
N LYS A 168 -7.02 9.26 -19.27
CA LYS A 168 -8.10 10.13 -19.75
C LYS A 168 -8.24 11.42 -18.93
N LYS A 169 -8.18 11.28 -17.60
CA LYS A 169 -8.35 12.39 -16.67
C LYS A 169 -7.22 13.42 -16.77
N TYR A 170 -5.98 12.95 -16.67
CA TYR A 170 -4.81 13.82 -16.59
C TYR A 170 -4.38 14.35 -17.96
N SER A 171 -4.60 13.60 -19.05
CA SER A 171 -4.41 14.14 -20.41
C SER A 171 -5.33 15.31 -20.69
N ALA A 172 -6.60 15.25 -20.24
CA ALA A 172 -7.53 16.37 -20.37
C ALA A 172 -7.14 17.57 -19.50
N LEU A 173 -6.74 17.34 -18.24
CA LEU A 173 -6.35 18.40 -17.30
C LEU A 173 -5.08 19.15 -17.73
N TYR A 174 -4.05 18.41 -18.15
CA TYR A 174 -2.73 18.94 -18.47
C TYR A 174 -2.53 19.18 -19.97
N LYS A 175 -3.56 18.95 -20.80
CA LYS A 175 -3.50 19.07 -22.27
C LYS A 175 -2.33 18.27 -22.86
N LEU A 176 -2.13 17.06 -22.35
CA LEU A 176 -1.10 16.16 -22.83
C LEU A 176 -1.53 15.65 -24.22
N HIS A 177 -0.68 15.87 -25.22
CA HIS A 177 -0.92 15.35 -26.57
C HIS A 177 -0.19 14.02 -26.69
N ASP A 178 -0.92 12.99 -27.12
CA ASP A 178 -0.44 11.69 -27.59
C ASP A 178 0.92 11.30 -27.00
N VAL A 179 0.95 11.14 -25.68
CA VAL A 179 2.12 10.60 -24.99
C VAL A 179 2.13 9.13 -25.40
N LYS A 180 2.80 8.81 -26.51
CA LYS A 180 3.27 7.46 -26.77
C LYS A 180 4.20 7.11 -25.61
N LEU A 181 3.62 6.59 -24.53
CA LEU A 181 4.35 5.87 -23.53
C LEU A 181 5.03 4.76 -24.31
N GLN A 182 6.33 4.93 -24.58
CA GLN A 182 7.19 3.78 -24.70
C GLN A 182 7.21 3.16 -23.30
N ILE A 183 6.13 2.45 -22.98
CA ILE A 183 6.18 1.41 -21.98
C ILE A 183 7.37 0.59 -22.46
N HIS A 184 8.46 0.62 -21.70
CA HIS A 184 9.52 -0.34 -21.87
C HIS A 184 8.80 -1.68 -21.71
N GLN A 185 8.43 -2.30 -22.83
CA GLN A 185 8.03 -3.68 -22.84
C GLN A 185 9.30 -4.36 -22.36
N ARG A 186 9.36 -4.66 -21.07
CA ARG A 186 10.28 -5.67 -20.60
C ARG A 186 9.87 -6.89 -21.40
N ASP A 187 10.71 -7.26 -22.36
CA ASP A 187 10.50 -8.43 -23.20
C ASP A 187 10.09 -9.59 -22.30
N HIS A 188 8.79 -9.93 -22.33
CA HIS A 188 8.30 -11.14 -21.68
C HIS A 188 8.98 -12.39 -22.26
N HIS A 189 9.73 -12.25 -23.37
CA HIS A 189 10.54 -13.29 -23.99
C HIS A 189 11.85 -13.62 -23.27
N LYS A 190 12.39 -12.77 -22.38
CA LYS A 190 13.62 -13.12 -21.63
C LYS A 190 13.38 -13.84 -20.30
N VAL A 191 12.13 -14.11 -19.94
CA VAL A 191 11.79 -14.96 -18.77
C VAL A 191 11.66 -16.44 -19.17
N GLU A 192 11.64 -16.77 -20.47
CA GLU A 192 11.57 -18.18 -20.91
C GLU A 192 12.94 -18.87 -21.02
N GLU A 193 14.02 -18.16 -21.33
CA GLU A 193 15.35 -18.82 -21.47
C GLU A 193 16.04 -19.17 -20.13
N HIS A 194 15.62 -18.59 -19.01
CA HIS A 194 16.08 -19.01 -17.67
C HIS A 194 15.14 -20.00 -16.96
N LYS A 195 14.12 -20.54 -17.66
CA LYS A 195 13.31 -21.66 -17.14
C LYS A 195 13.86 -23.05 -17.49
N ALA A 196 14.97 -23.14 -18.21
CA ALA A 196 15.51 -24.43 -18.67
C ALA A 196 16.56 -25.07 -17.73
N THR A 197 16.80 -24.54 -16.53
CA THR A 197 17.66 -25.26 -15.56
C THR A 197 17.18 -25.03 -14.12
N SER A 198 16.61 -26.11 -13.57
CA SER A 198 16.18 -26.33 -12.17
C SER A 198 15.14 -25.37 -11.58
N ALA A 199 13.87 -25.54 -11.97
CA ALA A 199 12.75 -25.27 -11.06
C ALA A 199 12.35 -26.58 -10.36
N PRO A 200 12.21 -26.64 -9.03
CA PRO A 200 11.65 -27.82 -8.38
C PRO A 200 10.17 -27.97 -8.78
N GLN A 201 9.81 -29.14 -9.31
CA GLN A 201 8.42 -29.49 -9.59
C GLN A 201 7.64 -29.56 -8.28
N PHE A 202 6.65 -28.68 -8.11
CA PHE A 202 5.63 -28.86 -7.09
C PHE A 202 4.57 -29.83 -7.61
N GLU A 203 4.72 -31.11 -7.28
CA GLU A 203 3.60 -32.05 -7.34
C GLU A 203 2.66 -31.79 -6.17
N ARG A 204 1.38 -31.51 -6.45
CA ARG A 204 0.35 -31.56 -5.41
C ARG A 204 0.16 -33.03 -5.03
N HIS A 205 0.62 -33.42 -3.85
CA HIS A 205 0.29 -34.73 -3.28
C HIS A 205 -1.23 -34.92 -3.21
N PRO A 206 -1.77 -36.09 -3.61
CA PRO A 206 -3.18 -36.38 -3.42
C PRO A 206 -3.49 -36.50 -1.92
N ALA A 207 -4.61 -35.90 -1.51
CA ALA A 207 -5.07 -35.89 -0.12
C ALA A 207 -5.15 -37.32 0.42
N HIS A 208 -4.19 -37.71 1.25
CA HIS A 208 -4.28 -38.91 2.05
C HIS A 208 -5.19 -38.60 3.24
N GLY A 209 -6.26 -39.37 3.38
CA GLY A 209 -7.26 -39.23 4.42
C GLY A 209 -6.64 -39.37 5.80
N HIS A 210 -6.27 -38.25 6.41
CA HIS A 210 -6.08 -38.14 7.84
C HIS A 210 -7.40 -37.72 8.48
N THR A 211 -8.05 -38.66 9.15
CA THR A 211 -9.14 -38.36 10.08
C THR A 211 -8.58 -37.53 11.23
N VAL A 212 -8.77 -36.22 11.17
CA VAL A 212 -8.58 -35.33 12.32
C VAL A 212 -9.65 -35.69 13.33
N LYS A 213 -9.27 -36.30 14.47
CA LYS A 213 -10.18 -36.41 15.61
C LYS A 213 -10.45 -34.99 16.11
N GLU A 214 -11.72 -34.58 16.07
CA GLU A 214 -12.15 -33.33 16.70
C GLU A 214 -11.76 -33.33 18.19
N PRO A 215 -11.18 -32.23 18.70
CA PRO A 215 -10.96 -32.11 20.13
C PRO A 215 -12.31 -32.05 20.87
N PRO A 216 -12.43 -32.63 22.08
CA PRO A 216 -13.68 -32.63 22.81
C PRO A 216 -14.14 -31.19 23.11
N LYS A 217 -15.39 -30.89 22.75
CA LYS A 217 -16.04 -29.61 23.10
C LYS A 217 -16.05 -29.46 24.62
N LYS A 218 -15.40 -28.41 25.14
CA LYS A 218 -15.63 -27.96 26.52
C LYS A 218 -17.01 -27.33 26.58
N GLU A 219 -17.93 -28.00 27.27
CA GLU A 219 -19.18 -27.39 27.71
C GLU A 219 -18.87 -26.43 28.87
N GLY A 220 -19.32 -25.18 28.73
CA GLY A 220 -19.45 -24.25 29.83
C GLY A 220 -18.44 -23.09 29.86
N ALA A 221 -19.00 -21.92 30.17
CA ALA A 221 -18.39 -20.64 30.51
C ALA A 221 -17.89 -19.75 29.34
N GLY A 222 -18.69 -18.71 29.06
CA GLY A 222 -18.23 -17.55 28.32
C GLY A 222 -17.08 -16.83 29.02
N GLY A 223 -16.15 -16.28 28.24
CA GLY A 223 -14.99 -15.57 28.77
C GLY A 223 -14.02 -15.18 27.66
N LYS A 224 -13.53 -13.93 27.73
CA LYS A 224 -12.63 -13.28 26.78
C LYS A 224 -11.41 -14.15 26.43
N GLY A 225 -11.14 -14.34 25.13
CA GLY A 225 -9.96 -15.08 24.66
C GLY A 225 -8.67 -14.30 24.89
N THR A 226 -7.85 -14.76 25.85
CA THR A 226 -6.45 -14.39 26.01
C THR A 226 -5.58 -15.34 25.19
N TRP A 227 -4.74 -14.81 24.30
CA TRP A 227 -3.72 -15.59 23.61
C TRP A 227 -2.62 -16.00 24.62
N GLY A 228 -2.29 -17.29 24.64
CA GLY A 228 -1.42 -17.92 25.63
C GLY A 228 0.01 -17.36 25.67
N THR A 229 0.64 -17.51 26.83
CA THR A 229 2.02 -17.16 27.13
C THR A 229 2.99 -18.13 26.46
N TRP A 230 3.94 -17.61 25.69
CA TRP A 230 5.09 -18.37 25.18
C TRP A 230 6.07 -18.62 26.34
N LYS A 231 6.02 -19.80 26.91
CA LYS A 231 7.15 -20.36 27.67
C LYS A 231 7.42 -21.77 27.17
N ASP A 232 8.70 -21.99 26.94
CA ASP A 232 9.39 -23.26 26.73
C ASP A 232 9.25 -23.92 25.35
N ASP A 233 10.17 -23.54 24.45
CA ASP A 233 10.61 -24.40 23.35
C ASP A 233 12.15 -24.54 23.41
N PRO A 234 12.67 -25.67 23.93
CA PRO A 234 14.10 -25.98 23.93
C PRO A 234 14.47 -26.67 22.61
N ARG A 235 15.14 -25.93 21.73
CA ARG A 235 15.78 -26.52 20.53
C ARG A 235 17.15 -27.06 20.92
N GLU A 236 17.22 -28.38 21.13
CA GLU A 236 18.42 -29.21 20.96
C GLU A 236 18.82 -29.31 19.48
#